data_AF-A0A813ZC42-F1
#
_entry.id   AF-A0A813ZC42-F1
#
_cell.length_a   1.000
_cell.length_b   1.000
_cell.length_c   1.000
_cell.angle_alpha   90.00
_cell.angle_beta   90.00
_cell.angle_gamma   90.00
#
_symmetry.space_group_name_H-M   'P 1'
#
loop_
_entity.id
_entity.type
_entity.pdbx_description
1 polymer ?
#
loop_
_entity_poly.entity_id
_entity_poly.type
_entity_poly.pdbx_seq_one_letter_code
_entity_poly.pdbx_strand_id
1 'polypeptide(L)'
;MAAVGCGYEHEIDGERFPAEAHFVFKNRQNNQLAVFAFHFVIADQWDEENTEWEKYADAASELVNVNDTMNCSFNLSRLMKANEREYFRYMGSLTTPPCSENVIWTVFIDKIPIVEESLNELRQNLMKKVYRPVQPINDRTVYRNYVN
;
A
#
# COMPACT_ATOMS: atom_id res chain seq x y z
N MET A 1 -10.82 -11.45 21.49
CA MET A 1 -9.86 -11.14 20.41
C MET A 1 -10.45 -10.01 19.59
N ALA A 2 -10.01 -8.78 19.81
CA ALA A 2 -10.39 -7.68 18.95
C ALA A 2 -9.77 -7.93 17.57
N ALA A 3 -10.57 -7.85 16.51
CA ALA A 3 -10.07 -7.92 15.16
C ALA A 3 -9.05 -6.80 14.97
N VAL A 4 -7.79 -7.18 14.87
CA VAL A 4 -6.70 -6.32 14.40
C VAL A 4 -7.15 -5.80 13.04
N GLY A 5 -7.39 -4.49 12.94
CA GLY A 5 -8.00 -3.88 11.76
C GLY A 5 -7.22 -4.23 10.50
N CYS A 6 -7.92 -4.80 9.53
CA CYS A 6 -7.39 -5.06 8.19
C CYS A 6 -7.07 -3.73 7.50
N GLY A 7 -5.86 -3.59 6.96
CA GLY A 7 -5.41 -2.40 6.23
C GLY A 7 -5.10 -2.67 4.74
N TYR A 8 -5.49 -3.82 4.21
CA TYR A 8 -5.35 -4.16 2.79
C TYR A 8 -6.56 -3.68 1.99
N GLU A 9 -6.35 -3.36 0.71
CA GLU A 9 -7.44 -3.07 -0.24
C GLU A 9 -7.49 -4.10 -1.38
N HIS A 10 -6.34 -4.68 -1.75
CA HIS A 10 -6.25 -5.80 -2.69
C HIS A 10 -6.08 -7.14 -1.97
N GLU A 11 -6.62 -8.19 -2.60
CA GLU A 11 -6.35 -9.58 -2.28
C GLU A 11 -5.63 -10.23 -3.48
N ILE A 12 -4.66 -11.10 -3.22
CA ILE A 12 -3.98 -11.90 -4.25
C ILE A 12 -4.35 -13.36 -3.99
N ASP A 13 -5.05 -14.00 -4.94
CA ASP A 13 -5.55 -15.38 -4.79
C ASP A 13 -6.35 -15.63 -3.49
N GLY A 14 -7.05 -14.59 -3.00
CA GLY A 14 -7.82 -14.61 -1.76
C GLY A 14 -6.98 -14.39 -0.49
N GLU A 15 -5.66 -14.25 -0.61
CA GLU A 15 -4.78 -13.86 0.49
C GLU A 15 -4.98 -12.38 0.85
N ARG A 16 -5.05 -12.13 2.15
CA ARG A 16 -5.23 -10.80 2.75
C ARG A 16 -3.98 -10.40 3.49
N PHE A 17 -3.59 -9.14 3.34
CA PHE A 17 -2.33 -8.64 3.89
C PHE A 17 -2.57 -7.76 5.13
N PRO A 18 -1.63 -7.68 6.08
CA PRO A 18 -1.75 -6.84 7.26
C PRO A 18 -2.04 -5.36 6.95
N ALA A 19 -1.40 -4.84 5.89
CA ALA A 19 -1.52 -3.46 5.42
C ALA A 19 -1.12 -3.36 3.93
N GLU A 20 -1.41 -2.22 3.32
CA GLU A 20 -1.04 -1.90 1.94
C GLU A 20 -0.63 -0.43 1.83
N ALA A 21 0.45 -0.15 1.10
CA ALA A 21 0.91 1.22 0.80
C ALA A 21 0.56 1.61 -0.62
N HIS A 22 0.05 2.84 -0.82
CA HIS A 22 -0.26 3.41 -2.13
C HIS A 22 0.61 4.63 -2.44
N PHE A 23 1.38 4.55 -3.53
CA PHE A 23 2.04 5.70 -4.12
C PHE A 23 1.21 6.21 -5.29
N VAL A 24 0.66 7.42 -5.15
CA VAL A 24 -0.29 8.00 -6.10
C VAL A 24 0.42 9.00 -7.01
N PHE A 25 0.38 8.73 -8.32
CA PHE A 25 0.96 9.56 -9.36
C PHE A 25 -0.14 10.15 -10.24
N LYS A 26 0.05 11.40 -10.68
CA LYS A 26 -0.88 12.09 -11.57
C LYS A 26 -0.20 12.48 -12.88
N ASN A 27 -0.77 12.03 -13.99
CA ASN A 27 -0.36 12.48 -15.31
C ASN A 27 -0.67 13.97 -15.48
N ARG A 28 0.34 14.77 -15.84
CA ARG A 28 0.24 16.22 -15.95
C ARG A 28 -0.60 16.71 -17.13
N GLN A 29 -0.78 15.90 -18.18
CA GLN A 29 -1.48 16.31 -19.40
C GLN A 29 -2.97 15.98 -19.35
N ASN A 30 -3.33 14.78 -18.89
CA ASN A 30 -4.71 14.29 -18.93
C ASN A 30 -5.34 14.04 -17.55
N ASN A 31 -4.63 14.34 -16.47
CA ASN A 31 -5.06 14.11 -15.08
C ASN A 31 -5.36 12.65 -14.70
N GLN A 32 -5.01 11.67 -15.55
CA GLN A 32 -5.14 10.26 -15.22
C GLN A 32 -4.23 9.91 -14.03
N LEU A 33 -4.72 9.04 -13.15
CA LEU A 33 -3.96 8.58 -12.01
C LEU A 33 -3.30 7.24 -12.31
N ALA A 34 -2.10 7.06 -11.77
CA ALA A 34 -1.46 5.76 -11.64
C ALA A 34 -1.19 5.52 -10.15
N VAL A 35 -1.57 4.36 -9.63
CA VAL A 35 -1.33 4.00 -8.23
C VAL A 35 -0.47 2.76 -8.18
N PHE A 36 0.64 2.85 -7.46
CA PHE A 36 1.53 1.74 -7.18
C PHE A 36 1.22 1.23 -5.78
N ALA A 37 0.78 -0.03 -5.70
CA ALA A 37 0.35 -0.66 -4.48
C ALA A 37 1.34 -1.75 -4.05
N PHE A 38 1.73 -1.73 -2.78
CA PHE A 38 2.64 -2.70 -2.18
C PHE A 38 2.02 -3.29 -0.92
N HIS A 39 2.10 -4.61 -0.79
CA HIS A 39 1.59 -5.31 0.38
C HIS A 39 2.66 -5.43 1.45
N PHE A 40 2.24 -5.32 2.71
CA PHE A 40 3.11 -5.64 3.83
C PHE A 40 2.94 -7.10 4.27
N VAL A 41 3.96 -7.67 4.88
CA VAL A 41 3.91 -8.96 5.59
C VAL A 41 4.56 -8.80 6.96
N ILE A 42 3.98 -9.44 7.99
CA ILE A 42 4.56 -9.39 9.34
C ILE A 42 5.88 -10.17 9.33
N ALA A 43 6.93 -9.58 9.88
CA ALA A 43 8.24 -10.18 10.05
C ALA A 43 8.77 -9.94 11.47
N ASP A 44 9.71 -10.77 11.92
CA ASP A 44 10.34 -10.64 13.24
C ASP A 44 11.25 -9.39 13.34
N GLN A 45 11.75 -8.92 12.20
CA GLN A 45 12.62 -7.75 12.08
C GLN A 45 12.37 -7.01 10.75
N TRP A 46 12.77 -5.74 10.69
CA TRP A 46 12.81 -4.96 9.46
C TRP A 46 13.84 -5.50 8.46
N ASP A 47 13.74 -5.06 7.21
CA ASP A 47 14.74 -5.35 6.19
C ASP A 47 16.06 -4.63 6.51
N GLU A 48 17.09 -5.41 6.87
CA GLU A 48 18.44 -4.90 7.18
C GLU A 48 19.08 -4.20 5.98
N GLU A 49 18.72 -4.57 4.74
CA GLU A 49 19.22 -3.93 3.53
C GLU A 49 18.42 -2.66 3.15
N ASN A 50 17.25 -2.44 3.77
CA ASN A 50 16.35 -1.35 3.44
C ASN A 50 15.55 -0.79 4.63
N THR A 51 16.23 0.04 5.41
CA THR A 51 15.66 0.72 6.60
C THR A 51 14.68 1.86 6.29
N GLU A 52 14.27 2.09 5.03
CA GLU A 52 13.45 3.27 4.70
C GLU A 52 12.01 3.12 5.22
N TRP A 53 11.48 1.90 5.25
CA TRP A 53 10.15 1.62 5.81
C TRP A 53 10.12 1.77 7.33
N GLU A 54 11.18 1.37 8.02
CA GLU A 54 11.37 1.60 9.46
C GLU A 54 11.36 3.10 9.77
N LYS A 55 12.19 3.90 9.10
CA LYS A 55 12.20 5.37 9.25
C LYS A 55 10.83 6.02 9.02
N TYR A 56 10.08 5.52 8.03
CA TYR A 56 8.74 6.02 7.75
C TYR A 56 7.78 5.65 8.87
N ALA A 57 7.80 4.41 9.34
CA ALA A 57 6.93 3.93 10.41
C ALA A 57 7.20 4.70 11.72
N ASP A 58 8.47 4.90 12.07
CA ASP A 58 8.88 5.67 13.26
C ASP A 58 8.39 7.12 13.18
N ALA A 59 8.54 7.78 12.03
CA ALA A 59 8.04 9.15 11.87
C ALA A 59 6.49 9.21 11.89
N ALA A 60 5.83 8.18 11.36
CA ALA A 60 4.38 8.11 11.30
C ALA A 60 3.75 7.77 12.66
N SER A 61 4.48 7.13 13.58
CA SER A 61 3.98 6.81 14.92
C SER A 61 3.74 8.06 15.77
N GLU A 62 4.40 9.19 15.46
CA GLU A 62 4.19 10.48 16.10
C GLU A 62 2.87 11.17 15.70
N LEU A 63 2.21 10.73 14.60
CA LEU A 63 0.97 11.31 14.11
C LEU A 63 -0.23 10.75 14.88
N VAL A 64 -0.87 11.53 15.73
CA VAL A 64 -1.97 11.03 16.60
C VAL A 64 -3.33 11.58 16.16
N ASN A 65 -3.37 12.80 15.63
CA ASN A 65 -4.58 13.51 15.29
C ASN A 65 -4.76 13.63 13.77
N VAL A 66 -6.02 13.82 13.37
CA VAL A 66 -6.36 14.14 11.98
C VAL A 66 -5.71 15.48 11.62
N ASN A 67 -5.01 15.52 10.49
CA ASN A 67 -4.22 16.66 9.99
C ASN A 67 -2.89 16.93 10.69
N ASP A 68 -2.42 16.03 11.56
CA ASP A 68 -1.02 16.09 12.00
C ASP A 68 -0.10 15.98 10.78
N THR A 69 1.04 16.66 10.86
CA THR A 69 2.06 16.64 9.80
C THR A 69 3.38 16.18 10.40
N MET A 70 4.11 15.37 9.65
CA MET A 70 5.46 14.92 10.01
C MET A 70 6.44 15.40 8.95
N ASN A 71 7.66 15.71 9.38
CA ASN A 71 8.79 15.87 8.48
C ASN A 71 9.57 14.56 8.45
N CYS A 72 9.35 13.76 7.41
CA CYS A 72 10.10 12.52 7.19
C CYS A 72 10.88 12.64 5.87
N SER A 73 12.17 12.31 5.92
CA SER A 73 13.01 12.22 4.73
C SER A 73 13.29 10.75 4.45
N PHE A 74 12.94 10.29 3.26
CA PHE A 74 13.14 8.93 2.82
C PHE A 74 13.57 8.87 1.35
N ASN A 75 14.25 7.80 0.99
CA ASN A 75 14.56 7.50 -0.39
C ASN A 75 13.37 6.75 -1.02
N LEU A 76 12.58 7.46 -1.84
CA LEU A 76 11.39 6.90 -2.49
C LEU A 76 11.70 5.64 -3.31
N SER A 77 12.82 5.64 -4.05
CA SER A 77 13.21 4.46 -4.84
C SER A 77 13.48 3.25 -3.96
N ARG A 78 14.05 3.45 -2.77
CA ARG A 78 14.24 2.37 -1.80
C ARG A 78 12.93 1.95 -1.13
N LEU A 79 11.99 2.85 -0.84
CA LEU A 79 10.66 2.42 -0.38
C LEU A 79 9.95 1.54 -1.41
N MET A 80 10.13 1.85 -2.71
CA MET A 80 9.54 1.11 -3.81
C MET A 80 10.31 -0.16 -4.23
N LYS A 81 11.43 -0.51 -3.56
CA LYS A 81 12.33 -1.64 -3.93
C LYS A 81 11.76 -3.05 -3.69
N ALA A 82 10.45 -3.24 -3.79
CA ALA A 82 9.90 -4.56 -4.10
C ALA A 82 10.33 -4.90 -5.55
N ASN A 83 10.56 -6.17 -5.92
CA ASN A 83 10.89 -6.57 -7.29
C ASN A 83 9.93 -5.91 -8.30
N GLU A 84 10.37 -4.81 -8.92
CA GLU A 84 9.53 -3.96 -9.78
C GLU A 84 9.09 -4.68 -11.07
N ARG A 85 9.57 -5.91 -11.27
CA ARG A 85 9.33 -6.70 -12.47
C ARG A 85 8.16 -7.66 -12.31
N GLU A 86 7.63 -7.87 -11.12
CA GLU A 86 6.49 -8.78 -10.92
C GLU A 86 5.30 -8.03 -10.31
N TYR A 87 4.27 -7.83 -11.12
CA TYR A 87 3.10 -7.07 -10.72
C TYR A 87 1.87 -7.43 -11.54
N PHE A 88 0.70 -7.12 -10.98
CA PHE A 88 -0.56 -7.07 -11.69
C PHE A 88 -0.88 -5.64 -12.10
N ARG A 89 -1.48 -5.44 -13.28
CA ARG A 89 -1.87 -4.13 -13.79
C ARG A 89 -3.28 -4.16 -14.36
N TYR A 90 -4.11 -3.19 -13.95
CA TYR A 90 -5.49 -3.11 -14.42
C TYR A 90 -6.05 -1.67 -14.33
N MET A 91 -7.12 -1.41 -15.06
CA MET A 91 -7.88 -0.15 -14.99
C MET A 91 -8.92 -0.23 -13.86
N GLY A 92 -8.96 0.75 -12.98
CA GLY A 92 -9.89 0.80 -11.87
C GLY A 92 -10.23 2.21 -11.44
N SER A 93 -10.55 2.35 -10.16
CA SER A 93 -10.98 3.60 -9.56
C SER A 93 -10.25 3.92 -8.28
N LEU A 94 -10.48 5.12 -7.75
CA LEU A 94 -10.14 5.43 -6.37
C LEU A 94 -10.90 4.51 -5.41
N THR A 95 -10.24 4.09 -4.35
CA THR A 95 -10.83 3.27 -3.28
C THR A 95 -11.59 4.12 -2.24
N THR A 96 -11.44 5.43 -2.31
CA THR A 96 -12.16 6.42 -1.50
C THR A 96 -13.07 7.30 -2.36
N PRO A 97 -14.15 7.89 -1.79
CA PRO A 97 -14.99 8.84 -2.51
C PRO A 97 -14.17 9.96 -3.17
N PRO A 98 -14.48 10.36 -4.42
CA PRO A 98 -15.70 10.04 -5.19
C PRO A 98 -15.60 8.74 -6.03
N CYS A 99 -14.64 7.86 -5.77
CA CYS A 99 -14.49 6.57 -6.47
C CYS A 99 -14.33 6.71 -8.00
N SER A 100 -13.65 7.76 -8.47
CA SER A 100 -13.50 8.05 -9.91
C SER A 100 -12.77 6.94 -10.66
N GLU A 101 -13.31 6.53 -11.81
CA GLU A 101 -12.79 5.43 -12.66
C GLU A 101 -11.73 5.90 -13.67
N ASN A 102 -10.65 6.53 -13.18
CA ASN A 102 -9.55 7.04 -14.01
C ASN A 102 -8.16 6.62 -13.49
N VAL A 103 -8.09 5.47 -12.83
CA VAL A 103 -6.89 5.00 -12.14
C VAL A 103 -6.31 3.77 -12.83
N ILE A 104 -5.02 3.82 -13.17
CA ILE A 104 -4.25 2.62 -13.54
C ILE A 104 -3.61 2.07 -12.26
N TRP A 105 -4.05 0.91 -11.83
CA TRP A 105 -3.48 0.21 -10.69
C TRP A 105 -2.30 -0.67 -11.13
N THR A 106 -1.21 -0.61 -10.38
CA THR A 106 -0.06 -1.52 -10.47
C THR A 106 0.19 -2.11 -9.09
N VAL A 107 -0.15 -3.38 -8.90
CA VAL A 107 -0.08 -4.09 -7.62
C VAL A 107 1.12 -5.01 -7.66
N PHE A 108 2.16 -4.70 -6.89
CA PHE A 108 3.40 -5.47 -6.87
C PHE A 108 3.23 -6.76 -6.06
N ILE A 109 3.87 -7.84 -6.51
CA ILE A 109 3.76 -9.18 -5.89
C ILE A 109 4.68 -9.30 -4.68
N ASP A 110 5.85 -8.68 -4.73
CA ASP A 110 6.80 -8.64 -3.63
C ASP A 110 6.23 -7.90 -2.44
N LYS A 111 6.47 -8.44 -1.25
CA LYS A 111 5.96 -7.92 0.02
C LYS A 111 7.03 -7.17 0.78
N ILE A 112 6.61 -6.15 1.52
CA ILE A 112 7.46 -5.36 2.41
C ILE A 112 7.37 -5.94 3.82
N PRO A 113 8.49 -6.30 4.46
CA PRO A 113 8.46 -6.72 5.86
C PRO A 113 8.08 -5.55 6.77
N ILE A 114 7.25 -5.82 7.78
CA ILE A 114 6.92 -4.88 8.85
C ILE A 114 6.91 -5.60 10.20
N VAL A 115 7.53 -5.00 11.21
CA VAL A 115 7.50 -5.50 12.58
C VAL A 115 6.12 -5.26 13.20
N GLU A 116 5.61 -6.25 13.95
CA GLU A 116 4.25 -6.20 14.50
C GLU A 116 3.99 -4.97 15.39
N GLU A 117 5.00 -4.53 16.16
CA GLU A 117 4.92 -3.33 17.01
C GLU A 117 4.62 -2.08 16.19
N SER A 118 5.43 -1.78 15.17
CA SER A 118 5.25 -0.61 14.30
C SER A 118 3.91 -0.65 13.55
N LEU A 119 3.49 -1.83 13.08
CA LEU A 119 2.18 -2.00 12.45
C LEU A 119 1.02 -1.68 13.42
N ASN A 120 1.16 -2.07 14.69
CA ASN A 120 0.15 -1.80 15.70
C ASN A 120 0.08 -0.31 16.05
N GLU A 121 1.20 0.41 16.09
CA GLU A 121 1.23 1.86 16.25
C GLU A 121 0.49 2.56 15.10
N LEU A 122 0.81 2.20 13.85
CA LEU A 122 0.11 2.72 12.67
C LEU A 122 -1.40 2.44 12.73
N ARG A 123 -1.82 1.26 13.18
CA ARG A 123 -3.24 0.91 13.31
C ARG A 123 -3.95 1.72 14.38
N GLN A 124 -3.31 1.94 15.53
CA GLN A 124 -3.89 2.68 16.65
C GLN A 124 -4.05 4.15 16.33
N ASN A 125 -3.09 4.71 15.62
CA ASN A 125 -3.00 6.14 15.36
C ASN A 125 -3.69 6.54 14.05
N LEU A 126 -3.46 5.78 12.97
CA LEU A 126 -3.79 6.20 11.60
C LEU A 126 -4.82 5.31 10.90
N MET A 127 -4.84 3.98 11.13
CA MET A 127 -5.60 3.03 10.30
C MET A 127 -6.90 2.50 10.92
N LYS A 128 -7.71 3.35 11.57
CA LYS A 128 -9.02 2.94 12.10
C LYS A 128 -10.06 2.77 10.98
N LYS A 129 -10.29 1.52 10.54
CA LYS A 129 -11.28 1.14 9.50
C LYS A 129 -11.03 1.79 8.13
N VAL A 130 -9.77 1.78 7.68
CA VAL A 130 -9.35 2.39 6.41
C VAL A 130 -9.17 1.29 5.34
N TYR A 131 -10.27 0.65 4.93
CA TYR A 131 -10.25 -0.19 3.73
C TYR A 131 -11.62 -0.25 3.06
N ARG A 132 -11.62 -0.35 1.73
CA ARG A 132 -12.80 -0.69 0.92
C ARG A 132 -12.79 -2.20 0.62
N PRO A 133 -13.91 -2.93 0.76
CA PRO A 133 -13.99 -4.33 0.34
C PRO A 133 -13.66 -4.51 -1.15
N VAL A 134 -13.08 -5.66 -1.51
CA VAL A 134 -12.82 -6.03 -2.91
C VAL A 134 -14.09 -5.93 -3.75
N GLN A 135 -13.96 -5.43 -4.97
CA GLN A 135 -15.07 -5.18 -5.88
C GLN A 135 -15.08 -6.23 -7.00
N PRO A 136 -16.26 -6.60 -7.55
CA PRO A 136 -16.35 -7.55 -8.65
C PRO A 136 -15.46 -7.16 -9.86
N ILE A 137 -14.82 -8.14 -10.49
CA ILE A 137 -13.94 -7.88 -11.63
C ILE A 137 -14.70 -7.33 -12.84
N ASN A 138 -15.96 -7.77 -13.03
CA ASN A 138 -16.79 -7.48 -14.20
C ASN A 138 -16.03 -7.80 -15.49
N ASP A 139 -16.12 -6.96 -16.52
CA ASP A 139 -15.49 -7.19 -17.82
C ASP A 139 -13.99 -6.79 -17.87
N ARG A 140 -13.38 -6.46 -16.73
CA ARG A 140 -11.99 -5.99 -16.68
C ARG A 140 -11.03 -7.16 -16.85
N THR A 141 -9.99 -6.94 -17.65
CA THR A 141 -8.84 -7.83 -17.74
C THR A 141 -7.73 -7.36 -16.79
N VAL A 142 -7.20 -8.28 -15.99
CA VAL A 142 -5.99 -8.06 -15.17
C VAL A 142 -4.80 -8.62 -15.93
N TYR A 143 -3.79 -7.78 -16.17
CA TYR A 143 -2.55 -8.19 -16.80
C TYR A 143 -1.52 -8.54 -15.73
N ARG A 144 -0.73 -9.58 -15.94
CA ARG A 144 0.41 -9.93 -15.07
C ARG A 144 1.71 -9.71 -15.83
N ASN A 145 2.61 -8.96 -15.23
CA ASN A 145 4.01 -8.92 -15.63
C ASN A 145 4.80 -9.92 -14.76
N TYR A 146 5.67 -10.71 -15.38
CA TYR A 146 6.48 -11.72 -14.70
C TYR A 146 7.86 -11.79 -15.36
N VAL A 147 8.86 -12.27 -14.61
CA VAL A 147 10.22 -12.51 -15.12
C VAL A 147 10.35 -13.99 -15.47
N ASN A 148 10.89 -14.28 -16.67
CA ASN A 148 11.22 -15.64 -17.11
C ASN A 148 12.50 -16.16 -16.45
#